data_AF-A0A0F8WVF6-F1
#
_entry.id   AF-A0A0F8WVF6-F1
#
_cell.length_a   1.000
_cell.length_b   1.000
_cell.length_c   1.000
_cell.angle_alpha   90.00
_cell.angle_beta   90.00
_cell.angle_gamma   90.00
#
_symmetry.space_group_name_H-M   'P 1'
#
loop_
_entity.id
_entity.type
_entity.pdbx_description
1 polymer ?
#
loop_
_entity_poly.entity_id
_entity_poly.type
_entity_poly.pdbx_seq_one_letter_code
_entity_poly.pdbx_strand_id
1 'polypeptide(L)'
;AFSVTIPNASLFFAKIWALIASVSRLPTINSEILTDDEKADIVNFIQDDDYEIDALLNNRGQLAAFEAHAKYLSGRGWTVEQHLSRKGKDGEFLTDVRPLDPYGFTYSSGIYGMKWGCIETLRSKADIEDEFNLSISGDNAVVKDFWNSEKEYIYLKQETGIKGKQIDERDNPYGYPPFIVKAVPFGPGRLKRCGNLQDTLKGTGESIFYPHRDMFAELNWMASVIKTQAYDDLRPALQMPGDKTAKTPKEYAGLSKTTKAVKDPLILVPTRGMTRSMLEFMRIIESIIQRSGLSTIDQGVLDFPLAAVALAKMMAVKESLTLPRLQAMSELYQLRTKMIIDQA
;
A
#
# COMPACT_ATOMS: atom_id res chain seq x y z
N ALA A 1 8.28 -18.88 23.05
CA ALA A 1 7.70 -18.95 21.69
C ALA A 1 8.55 -18.10 20.77
N PHE A 2 9.01 -18.66 19.65
CA PHE A 2 9.76 -17.88 18.66
C PHE A 2 8.78 -17.25 17.67
N SER A 3 8.94 -15.96 17.39
CA SER A 3 8.20 -15.29 16.32
C SER A 3 8.98 -15.39 15.01
N VAL A 4 8.28 -15.69 13.91
CA VAL A 4 8.82 -15.73 12.55
C VAL A 4 7.91 -14.92 11.65
N THR A 5 8.50 -14.07 10.82
CA THR A 5 7.80 -13.33 9.77
C THR A 5 8.41 -13.68 8.42
N ILE A 6 7.60 -14.24 7.53
CA ILE A 6 8.01 -14.61 6.17
C ILE A 6 7.75 -13.40 5.25
N PRO A 7 8.73 -12.94 4.46
CA PRO A 7 8.61 -11.73 3.64
C PRO A 7 7.80 -11.91 2.33
N ASN A 8 6.94 -12.93 2.25
CA ASN A 8 6.21 -13.23 1.01
C ASN A 8 5.30 -12.08 0.57
N ALA A 9 4.64 -11.42 1.52
CA ALA A 9 3.76 -10.29 1.24
C ALA A 9 4.53 -9.08 0.68
N SER A 10 5.69 -8.75 1.25
CA SER A 10 6.50 -7.63 0.78
C SER A 10 7.13 -7.92 -0.60
N LEU A 11 7.57 -9.15 -0.84
CA LEU A 11 8.07 -9.58 -2.16
C LEU A 11 6.98 -9.52 -3.23
N PHE A 12 5.77 -9.98 -2.91
CA PHE A 12 4.62 -9.90 -3.82
C PHE A 12 4.28 -8.45 -4.17
N PHE A 13 4.21 -7.57 -3.17
CA PHE A 13 3.96 -6.15 -3.39
C PHE A 13 5.05 -5.48 -4.23
N ALA A 14 6.32 -5.70 -3.90
CA ALA A 14 7.43 -5.11 -4.64
C ALA A 14 7.42 -5.49 -6.13
N LYS A 15 7.07 -6.75 -6.45
CA LYS A 15 6.98 -7.21 -7.85
C LYS A 15 5.80 -6.60 -8.60
N ILE A 16 4.62 -6.54 -7.98
CA ILE A 16 3.45 -5.92 -8.63
C ILE A 16 3.68 -4.42 -8.82
N TRP A 17 4.24 -3.74 -7.81
CA TRP A 17 4.58 -2.33 -7.91
C TRP A 17 5.59 -2.08 -9.03
N ALA A 18 6.70 -2.83 -9.09
CA ALA A 18 7.69 -2.70 -10.14
C ALA A 18 7.10 -2.97 -11.54
N LEU A 19 6.22 -3.97 -11.67
CA LEU A 19 5.56 -4.28 -12.94
C LEU A 19 4.66 -3.12 -13.41
N ILE A 20 3.84 -2.56 -12.52
CA ILE A 20 2.94 -1.45 -12.87
C ILE A 20 3.75 -0.17 -13.15
N ALA A 21 4.77 0.10 -12.34
CA ALA A 21 5.67 1.24 -12.52
C ALA A 21 6.48 1.16 -13.82
N SER A 22 6.76 -0.04 -14.32
CA SER A 22 7.48 -0.25 -15.59
C SER A 22 6.66 0.02 -16.86
N VAL A 23 5.35 0.25 -16.74
CA VAL A 23 4.49 0.50 -17.89
C VAL A 23 4.72 1.91 -18.42
N SER A 24 5.10 2.04 -19.69
CA SER A 24 5.23 3.33 -20.36
C SER A 24 3.86 3.89 -20.74
N ARG A 25 3.63 5.17 -20.46
CA ARG A 25 2.43 5.90 -20.85
C ARG A 25 2.60 6.49 -22.25
N LEU A 26 1.60 6.29 -23.10
CA LEU A 26 1.49 6.96 -24.39
C LEU A 26 0.13 7.67 -24.43
N PRO A 27 0.08 9.01 -24.27
CA PRO A 27 -1.16 9.75 -24.43
C PRO A 27 -1.58 9.70 -25.90
N THR A 28 -2.83 9.34 -26.15
CA THR A 28 -3.41 9.29 -27.50
C THR A 28 -4.56 10.29 -27.58
N ILE A 29 -4.54 11.15 -28.60
CA ILE A 29 -5.60 12.15 -28.82
C ILE A 29 -6.48 11.67 -29.96
N ASN A 30 -7.69 11.26 -29.60
CA ASN A 30 -8.71 10.83 -30.55
C ASN A 30 -9.60 12.04 -30.88
N SER A 31 -9.16 12.87 -31.84
CA SER A 31 -9.94 13.98 -32.38
C SER A 31 -9.95 13.92 -33.90
N GLU A 32 -11.15 14.03 -34.48
CA GLU A 32 -11.34 14.13 -35.94
C GLU A 32 -11.14 15.57 -36.46
N ILE A 33 -11.10 16.55 -35.56
CA ILE A 33 -11.06 17.99 -35.90
C ILE A 33 -9.61 18.50 -35.97
N LEU A 34 -8.74 17.99 -35.10
CA LEU A 34 -7.35 18.43 -34.99
C LEU A 34 -6.48 17.81 -36.08
N THR A 35 -5.55 18.60 -36.60
CA THR A 35 -4.47 18.12 -37.47
C THR A 35 -3.50 17.22 -36.70
N ASP A 36 -2.72 16.42 -37.41
CA ASP A 36 -1.77 15.51 -36.76
C ASP A 36 -0.62 16.27 -36.06
N ASP A 37 -0.25 17.44 -36.57
CA ASP A 37 0.75 18.32 -35.94
C ASP A 37 0.21 18.89 -34.62
N GLU A 38 -1.03 19.41 -34.60
CA GLU A 38 -1.66 19.89 -33.36
C GLU A 38 -1.81 18.78 -32.32
N LYS A 39 -2.11 17.55 -32.74
CA LYS A 39 -2.15 16.39 -31.83
C LYS A 39 -0.76 16.10 -31.27
N ALA A 40 0.29 16.17 -32.08
CA ALA A 40 1.66 15.96 -31.64
C ALA A 40 2.08 17.03 -30.62
N ASP A 41 1.73 18.30 -30.86
CA ASP A 41 2.04 19.41 -29.95
C ASP A 41 1.38 19.22 -28.58
N ILE A 42 0.10 18.82 -28.53
CA ILE A 42 -0.59 18.55 -27.26
C ILE A 42 0.03 17.34 -26.54
N VAL A 43 0.40 16.29 -27.29
CA VAL A 43 1.07 15.11 -26.72
C VAL A 43 2.40 15.49 -26.09
N ASN A 44 3.23 16.27 -26.80
CA ASN A 44 4.52 16.73 -26.31
C ASN A 44 4.34 17.61 -25.07
N PHE A 45 3.38 18.54 -25.09
CA PHE A 45 3.07 19.38 -23.93
C PHE A 45 2.72 18.55 -22.68
N ILE A 46 1.88 17.52 -22.82
CA ILE A 46 1.49 16.65 -21.70
C ILE A 46 2.67 15.79 -21.20
N GLN A 47 3.63 15.46 -22.08
CA GLN A 47 4.83 14.71 -21.70
C GLN A 47 5.83 15.61 -20.97
N ASP A 48 6.02 16.83 -21.44
CA ASP A 48 6.88 17.83 -20.81
C ASP A 48 6.34 18.24 -19.43
N ASP A 49 5.01 18.41 -19.31
CA ASP A 49 4.35 18.69 -18.02
C ASP A 49 4.61 17.58 -16.99
N ASP A 50 4.44 16.32 -17.38
CA ASP A 50 4.73 15.17 -16.52
C ASP A 50 6.22 15.09 -16.14
N TYR A 51 7.12 15.43 -17.06
CA TYR A 51 8.55 15.48 -16.79
C TYR A 51 8.89 16.54 -15.74
N GLU A 52 8.34 17.75 -15.88
CA GLU A 52 8.54 18.85 -14.92
C GLU A 52 7.95 18.51 -13.54
N ILE A 53 6.78 17.88 -13.50
CA ILE A 53 6.19 17.36 -12.26
C ILE A 53 7.17 16.40 -11.57
N ASP A 54 7.69 15.42 -12.30
CA ASP A 54 8.60 14.43 -11.73
C ASP A 54 9.94 15.05 -11.32
N ALA A 55 10.45 16.04 -12.07
CA ALA A 55 11.63 16.80 -11.69
C ALA A 55 11.42 17.56 -10.37
N LEU A 56 10.27 18.23 -10.18
CA LEU A 56 9.92 18.93 -8.95
C LEU A 56 9.78 17.96 -7.76
N LEU A 57 9.15 16.80 -7.96
CA LEU A 57 9.03 15.78 -6.91
C LEU A 57 10.38 15.20 -6.52
N ASN A 58 11.24 14.90 -7.50
CA ASN A 58 12.60 14.41 -7.25
C ASN A 58 13.45 15.44 -6.48
N ASN A 59 13.34 16.72 -6.81
CA ASN A 59 13.99 17.81 -6.07
C ASN A 59 13.52 17.90 -4.61
N ARG A 60 12.27 17.50 -4.33
CA ARG A 60 11.70 17.39 -2.97
C ARG A 60 12.03 16.05 -2.29
N GLY A 61 12.81 15.17 -2.92
CA GLY A 61 13.11 13.82 -2.41
C GLY A 61 11.90 12.89 -2.38
N GLN A 62 10.88 13.18 -3.18
CA GLN A 62 9.66 12.38 -3.30
C GLN A 62 9.77 11.44 -4.51
N LEU A 63 8.92 10.40 -4.53
CA LEU A 63 8.81 9.52 -5.69
C LEU A 63 8.15 10.30 -6.85
N ALA A 64 8.54 9.97 -8.07
CA ALA A 64 7.83 10.38 -9.28
C ALA A 64 6.33 10.10 -9.15
N ALA A 65 5.49 10.96 -9.74
CA ALA A 65 4.05 10.92 -9.56
C ALA A 65 3.48 9.56 -9.99
N PHE A 66 3.93 9.05 -11.13
CA PHE A 66 3.52 7.76 -11.66
C PHE A 66 3.86 6.60 -10.73
N GLU A 67 5.08 6.58 -10.19
CA GLU A 67 5.53 5.55 -9.26
C GLU A 67 4.75 5.60 -7.94
N ALA A 68 4.46 6.80 -7.44
CA ALA A 68 3.66 7.01 -6.24
C ALA A 68 2.22 6.50 -6.43
N HIS A 69 1.57 6.80 -7.56
CA HIS A 69 0.24 6.29 -7.88
C HIS A 69 0.24 4.77 -8.02
N ALA A 70 1.21 4.20 -8.72
CA ALA A 70 1.37 2.76 -8.85
C ALA A 70 1.50 2.08 -7.47
N LYS A 71 2.27 2.68 -6.56
CA LYS A 71 2.44 2.22 -5.18
C LYS A 71 1.11 2.24 -4.41
N TYR A 72 0.38 3.35 -4.44
CA TYR A 72 -0.87 3.49 -3.68
C TYR A 72 -2.01 2.64 -4.24
N LEU A 73 -2.19 2.59 -5.56
CA LEU A 73 -3.17 1.73 -6.22
C LEU A 73 -2.89 0.23 -5.97
N SER A 74 -1.62 -0.17 -5.89
CA SER A 74 -1.25 -1.55 -5.58
C SER A 74 -1.48 -1.88 -4.10
N GLY A 75 -0.94 -1.05 -3.21
CA GLY A 75 -0.85 -1.36 -1.78
C GLY A 75 -2.12 -1.04 -1.00
N ARG A 76 -2.77 0.09 -1.32
CA ARG A 76 -3.97 0.57 -0.62
C ARG A 76 -5.25 0.45 -1.44
N GLY A 77 -5.13 0.32 -2.77
CA GLY A 77 -6.27 0.23 -3.68
C GLY A 77 -6.96 1.58 -3.95
N TRP A 78 -6.42 2.66 -3.39
CA TRP A 78 -6.86 4.04 -3.59
C TRP A 78 -5.64 4.91 -3.87
N THR A 79 -5.84 6.00 -4.57
CA THR A 79 -4.84 7.04 -4.80
C THR A 79 -5.51 8.41 -4.74
N VAL A 80 -4.76 9.39 -4.26
CA VAL A 80 -5.19 10.78 -4.22
C VAL A 80 -4.07 11.62 -4.81
N GLU A 81 -4.45 12.61 -5.61
CA GLU A 81 -3.56 13.59 -6.17
C GLU A 81 -4.14 14.98 -5.95
N GLN A 82 -3.29 15.94 -5.63
CA GLN A 82 -3.64 17.35 -5.75
C GLN A 82 -2.96 17.93 -6.98
N HIS A 83 -3.69 18.69 -7.77
CA HIS A 83 -3.18 19.31 -8.99
C HIS A 83 -3.44 20.81 -8.96
N LEU A 84 -2.35 21.60 -8.95
CA LEU A 84 -2.40 23.05 -8.94
C LEU A 84 -1.58 23.60 -10.11
N SER A 85 -2.26 24.16 -11.09
CA SER A 85 -1.65 24.96 -12.15
C SER A 85 -1.47 26.40 -11.65
N ARG A 86 -0.24 26.92 -11.70
CA ARG A 86 0.13 28.26 -11.25
C ARG A 86 0.90 28.99 -12.34
N LYS A 87 0.77 30.31 -12.38
CA LYS A 87 1.68 31.17 -13.16
C LYS A 87 2.85 31.57 -12.26
N GLY A 88 4.06 31.24 -12.68
CA GLY A 88 5.29 31.66 -12.02
C GLY A 88 5.52 33.17 -12.11
N LYS A 89 6.60 33.64 -11.48
CA LYS A 89 6.90 35.08 -11.37
C LYS A 89 7.11 35.73 -12.73
N ASP A 90 7.61 34.97 -13.70
CA ASP A 90 7.92 35.45 -15.05
C ASP A 90 6.85 35.06 -16.09
N GLY A 91 5.65 34.64 -15.63
CA GLY A 91 4.55 34.21 -16.50
C GLY A 91 4.67 32.77 -17.02
N GLU A 92 5.69 32.05 -16.58
CA GLU A 92 5.89 30.61 -16.82
C GLU A 92 4.74 29.78 -16.25
N PHE A 93 4.36 28.71 -16.97
CA PHE A 93 3.36 27.76 -16.50
C PHE A 93 4.04 26.76 -15.56
N LEU A 94 3.60 26.72 -14.30
CA LEU A 94 4.12 25.84 -13.27
C LEU A 94 3.02 24.88 -12.82
N THR A 95 3.26 23.59 -13.00
CA THR A 95 2.35 22.55 -12.55
C THR A 95 2.87 21.93 -11.26
N ASP A 96 2.14 22.14 -10.16
CA ASP A 96 2.43 21.51 -8.86
C ASP A 96 1.46 20.34 -8.66
N VAL A 97 1.92 19.15 -9.01
CA VAL A 97 1.22 17.89 -8.74
C VAL A 97 1.81 17.22 -7.51
N ARG A 98 0.93 16.92 -6.55
CA ARG A 98 1.29 16.26 -5.29
C ARG A 98 0.54 14.94 -5.17
N PRO A 99 1.21 13.78 -5.33
CA PRO A 99 0.66 12.49 -4.93
C PRO A 99 0.48 12.46 -3.42
N LEU A 100 -0.74 12.22 -2.94
CA LEU A 100 -1.08 12.24 -1.53
C LEU A 100 -1.36 10.84 -1.00
N ASP A 101 -1.07 10.62 0.28
CA ASP A 101 -1.46 9.38 0.94
C ASP A 101 -2.99 9.34 1.13
N PRO A 102 -3.71 8.39 0.51
CA PRO A 102 -5.16 8.28 0.67
C PRO A 102 -5.61 8.07 2.12
N TYR A 103 -4.74 7.55 3.01
CA TYR A 103 -5.08 7.32 4.42
C TYR A 103 -5.34 8.62 5.19
N GLY A 104 -4.59 9.68 4.88
CA GLY A 104 -4.73 11.00 5.50
C GLY A 104 -5.77 11.90 4.83
N PHE A 105 -6.40 11.43 3.75
CA PHE A 105 -7.30 12.24 2.94
C PHE A 105 -8.76 11.98 3.29
N THR A 106 -9.49 13.04 3.59
CA THR A 106 -10.93 13.01 3.83
C THR A 106 -11.63 13.93 2.84
N TYR A 107 -12.79 13.50 2.33
CA TYR A 107 -13.53 14.30 1.35
C TYR A 107 -15.02 14.03 1.42
N SER A 108 -15.79 14.91 0.79
CA SER A 108 -17.21 14.70 0.52
C SER A 108 -17.51 14.91 -0.95
N SER A 109 -18.30 14.02 -1.51
CA SER A 109 -18.89 14.19 -2.84
C SER A 109 -20.22 14.94 -2.76
N GLY A 110 -20.45 15.85 -3.68
CA GLY A 110 -21.72 16.49 -3.99
C GLY A 110 -22.27 16.02 -5.34
N ILE A 111 -23.26 16.74 -5.87
CA ILE A 111 -23.97 16.39 -7.12
C ILE A 111 -23.05 16.50 -8.34
N TYR A 112 -22.18 17.51 -8.36
CA TYR A 112 -21.33 17.85 -9.50
C TYR A 112 -19.88 17.37 -9.36
N GLY A 113 -19.55 16.62 -8.29
CA GLY A 113 -18.18 16.20 -8.01
C GLY A 113 -17.80 16.40 -6.55
N MET A 114 -16.51 16.59 -6.27
CA MET A 114 -16.04 16.81 -4.89
C MET A 114 -16.52 18.16 -4.37
N LYS A 115 -17.19 18.16 -3.20
CA LYS A 115 -17.65 19.39 -2.53
C LYS A 115 -16.53 20.01 -1.69
N TRP A 116 -15.77 19.17 -1.00
CA TRP A 116 -14.59 19.56 -0.25
C TRP A 116 -13.63 18.37 -0.12
N GLY A 117 -12.35 18.67 0.03
CA GLY A 117 -11.28 17.72 0.30
C GLY A 117 -10.35 18.26 1.38
N CYS A 118 -9.79 17.37 2.19
CA CYS A 118 -8.92 17.74 3.30
C CYS A 118 -7.83 16.69 3.46
N ILE A 119 -6.58 17.13 3.38
CA ILE A 119 -5.41 16.26 3.61
C ILE A 119 -4.80 16.57 4.97
N GLU A 120 -4.53 15.53 5.74
CA GLU A 120 -3.78 15.61 6.99
C GLU A 120 -2.33 15.16 6.74
N THR A 121 -1.37 16.05 6.99
CA THR A 121 0.07 15.77 6.87
C THR A 121 0.78 16.03 8.18
N LEU A 122 1.71 15.14 8.56
CA LEU A 122 2.66 15.41 9.63
C LEU A 122 3.84 16.16 9.02
N ARG A 123 4.11 17.37 9.51
CA ARG A 123 5.20 18.22 9.02
C ARG A 123 6.17 18.57 10.12
N SER A 124 7.43 18.74 9.73
CA SER A 124 8.46 19.17 10.67
C SER A 124 8.29 20.64 11.02
N LYS A 125 8.86 21.04 12.16
CA LYS A 125 8.89 22.43 12.58
C LYS A 125 9.53 23.35 11.53
N ALA A 126 10.62 22.91 10.89
CA ALA A 126 11.31 23.70 9.87
C ALA A 126 10.39 23.98 8.67
N ASP A 127 9.70 22.96 8.15
CA ASP A 127 8.79 23.13 7.01
C ASP A 127 7.64 24.10 7.32
N ILE A 128 7.13 24.08 8.56
CA ILE A 128 6.04 24.95 9.01
C ILE A 128 6.53 26.40 9.17
N GLU A 129 7.73 26.59 9.72
CA GLU A 129 8.33 27.91 9.86
C GLU A 129 8.64 28.54 8.49
N ASP A 130 9.15 27.74 7.55
CA ASP A 130 9.47 28.20 6.20
C ASP A 130 8.21 28.53 5.37
N GLU A 131 7.16 27.70 5.44
CA GLU A 131 5.95 27.91 4.63
C GLU A 131 5.00 28.95 5.23
N PHE A 132 4.82 28.96 6.55
CA PHE A 132 3.80 29.77 7.22
C PHE A 132 4.36 30.91 8.07
N ASN A 133 5.68 31.03 8.22
CA ASN A 133 6.32 31.99 9.14
C ASN A 133 5.78 31.89 10.57
N LEU A 134 5.49 30.66 11.04
CA LEU A 134 4.90 30.38 12.35
C LEU A 134 5.79 29.46 13.19
N SER A 135 6.21 29.94 14.35
CA SER A 135 6.93 29.10 15.33
C SER A 135 5.96 28.18 16.07
N ILE A 136 6.24 26.88 16.05
CA ILE A 136 5.51 25.86 16.81
C ILE A 136 6.33 25.30 17.98
N SER A 137 5.62 24.74 18.97
CA SER A 137 6.21 23.97 20.07
C SER A 137 6.26 22.48 19.72
N GLY A 138 7.42 21.85 19.91
CA GLY A 138 7.66 20.46 19.51
C GLY A 138 8.34 20.34 18.15
N ASP A 139 8.71 19.11 17.78
CA ASP A 139 9.48 18.84 16.55
C ASP A 139 8.59 18.71 15.31
N ASN A 140 7.32 18.31 15.49
CA ASN A 140 6.36 18.10 14.41
C ASN A 140 4.97 18.61 14.79
N ALA A 141 4.15 18.94 13.79
CA ALA A 141 2.73 19.20 13.97
C ALA A 141 1.90 18.61 12.81
N VAL A 142 0.62 18.36 13.08
CA VAL A 142 -0.32 17.92 12.05
C VAL A 142 -0.91 19.16 11.38
N VAL A 143 -0.67 19.27 10.08
CA VAL A 143 -1.23 20.30 9.21
C VAL A 143 -2.40 19.70 8.44
N LYS A 144 -3.56 20.35 8.52
CA LYS A 144 -4.73 20.02 7.71
C LYS A 144 -4.93 21.10 6.66
N ASP A 145 -4.86 20.70 5.41
CA ASP A 145 -5.10 21.55 4.26
C ASP A 145 -6.50 21.21 3.70
N PHE A 146 -7.46 22.08 3.99
CA PHE A 146 -8.87 21.92 3.63
C PHE A 146 -9.22 22.83 2.46
N TRP A 147 -9.77 22.24 1.39
CA TRP A 147 -10.27 22.97 0.23
C TRP A 147 -11.77 22.77 0.06
N ASN A 148 -12.49 23.85 -0.19
CA ASN A 148 -13.82 23.82 -0.78
C ASN A 148 -13.82 24.57 -2.12
N SER A 149 -14.99 24.79 -2.72
CA SER A 149 -15.12 25.52 -4.00
C SER A 149 -14.69 26.98 -3.95
N GLU A 150 -14.67 27.60 -2.76
CA GLU A 150 -14.46 29.05 -2.60
C GLU A 150 -13.13 29.39 -1.93
N LYS A 151 -12.64 28.54 -1.03
CA LYS A 151 -11.54 28.83 -0.12
C LYS A 151 -10.69 27.60 0.20
N GLU A 152 -9.42 27.88 0.45
CA GLU A 152 -8.44 27.02 1.10
C GLU A 152 -8.28 27.48 2.56
N TYR A 153 -8.40 26.56 3.50
CA TYR A 153 -8.21 26.79 4.93
C TYR A 153 -7.12 25.87 5.46
N ILE A 154 -6.15 26.46 6.16
CA ILE A 154 -5.03 25.71 6.72
C ILE A 154 -5.17 25.69 8.24
N TYR A 155 -5.23 24.49 8.81
CA TYR A 155 -5.33 24.28 10.25
C TYR A 155 -4.07 23.59 10.76
N LEU A 156 -3.57 24.04 11.89
CA LEU A 156 -2.44 23.44 12.58
C LEU A 156 -2.89 22.85 13.92
N LYS A 157 -2.59 21.57 14.13
CA LYS A 157 -2.84 20.85 15.38
C LYS A 157 -1.52 20.39 15.97
N GLN A 158 -1.19 20.91 17.15
CA GLN A 158 -0.06 20.45 17.96
C GLN A 158 -0.45 19.18 18.74
N GLU A 159 0.53 18.32 19.06
CA GLU A 159 0.32 17.04 19.76
C GLU A 159 -0.47 17.18 21.08
N THR A 160 -0.35 18.32 21.77
CA THR A 160 -1.00 18.59 23.06
C THR A 160 -2.39 19.23 22.95
N GLY A 161 -2.85 19.58 21.74
CA GLY A 161 -4.10 20.30 21.51
C GLY A 161 -5.20 19.44 20.89
N ILE A 162 -6.41 19.46 21.46
CA ILE A 162 -7.57 18.71 20.93
C ILE A 162 -8.18 19.40 19.69
N LYS A 163 -8.06 20.72 19.56
CA LYS A 163 -8.58 21.50 18.42
C LYS A 163 -7.44 22.12 17.62
N GLY A 164 -7.47 21.93 16.30
CA GLY A 164 -6.56 22.64 15.39
C GLY A 164 -6.91 24.13 15.35
N LYS A 165 -5.89 24.99 15.32
CA LYS A 165 -6.04 26.44 15.11
C LYS A 165 -5.94 26.73 13.62
N GLN A 166 -6.88 27.49 13.07
CA GLN A 166 -6.75 28.02 11.71
C GLN A 166 -5.59 29.02 11.68
N ILE A 167 -4.66 28.81 10.76
CA ILE A 167 -3.44 29.60 10.62
C ILE A 167 -3.41 30.43 9.35
N ASP A 168 -4.12 29.99 8.31
CA ASP A 168 -4.17 30.69 7.03
C ASP A 168 -5.54 30.48 6.36
N GLU A 169 -5.90 31.42 5.49
CA GLU A 169 -7.11 31.42 4.67
C GLU A 169 -6.80 32.07 3.32
N ARG A 170 -7.06 31.34 2.24
CA ARG A 170 -6.81 31.79 0.88
C ARG A 170 -8.06 31.58 0.03
N ASP A 171 -8.27 32.48 -0.93
CA ASP A 171 -9.34 32.30 -1.91
C ASP A 171 -8.96 31.19 -2.90
N ASN A 172 -9.93 30.33 -3.24
CA ASN A 172 -9.76 29.29 -4.24
C ASN A 172 -10.09 29.85 -5.63
N PRO A 173 -9.09 30.05 -6.52
CA PRO A 173 -9.32 30.63 -7.84
C PRO A 173 -10.05 29.68 -8.80
N TYR A 174 -10.08 28.38 -8.51
CA TYR A 174 -10.54 27.35 -9.46
C TYR A 174 -12.05 27.10 -9.38
N GLY A 175 -12.73 27.54 -8.31
CA GLY A 175 -14.17 27.27 -8.12
C GLY A 175 -14.50 25.82 -7.71
N TYR A 176 -13.50 24.95 -7.55
CA TYR A 176 -13.65 23.56 -7.10
C TYR A 176 -12.42 23.08 -6.31
N PRO A 177 -12.54 22.06 -5.43
CA PRO A 177 -11.39 21.50 -4.73
C PRO A 177 -10.42 20.80 -5.71
N PRO A 178 -9.14 21.17 -5.76
CA PRO A 178 -8.17 20.69 -6.75
C PRO A 178 -7.60 19.31 -6.42
N PHE A 179 -8.48 18.35 -6.07
CA PHE A 179 -8.11 16.98 -5.70
C PHE A 179 -8.75 15.95 -6.62
N ILE A 180 -7.96 14.97 -7.03
CA ILE A 180 -8.39 13.79 -7.78
C ILE A 180 -8.31 12.59 -6.85
N VAL A 181 -9.42 11.87 -6.70
CA VAL A 181 -9.48 10.62 -5.93
C VAL A 181 -9.87 9.50 -6.87
N LYS A 182 -9.07 8.43 -6.89
CA LYS A 182 -9.39 7.23 -7.66
C LYS A 182 -9.21 5.97 -6.84
N ALA A 183 -10.21 5.10 -6.96
CA ALA A 183 -10.22 3.76 -6.41
C ALA A 183 -9.95 2.76 -7.53
N VAL A 184 -9.22 1.70 -7.22
CA VAL A 184 -9.12 0.55 -8.11
C VAL A 184 -10.49 -0.12 -8.20
N PRO A 185 -11.00 -0.47 -9.39
CA PRO A 185 -12.21 -1.28 -9.54
C PRO A 185 -11.93 -2.75 -9.19
N PHE A 186 -11.50 -2.99 -7.95
CA PHE A 186 -11.15 -4.29 -7.41
C PHE A 186 -11.82 -4.47 -6.04
N GLY A 187 -12.46 -5.62 -5.84
CA GLY A 187 -13.25 -5.92 -4.66
C GLY A 187 -14.75 -6.13 -4.97
N PRO A 188 -15.52 -6.65 -4.00
CA PRO A 188 -16.94 -6.98 -4.20
C PRO A 188 -17.88 -5.76 -4.19
N GLY A 189 -17.34 -4.54 -4.30
CA GLY A 189 -18.01 -3.24 -4.39
C GLY A 189 -19.52 -3.27 -4.16
N ARG A 190 -19.98 -2.81 -2.99
CA ARG A 190 -21.41 -2.86 -2.67
C ARG A 190 -22.17 -1.77 -3.42
N LEU A 191 -23.27 -2.12 -4.07
CA LEU A 191 -24.20 -1.13 -4.62
C LEU A 191 -24.88 -0.34 -3.49
N LYS A 192 -25.25 0.92 -3.75
CA LYS A 192 -25.95 1.80 -2.79
C LYS A 192 -27.23 1.11 -2.30
N ARG A 193 -27.24 0.61 -1.06
CA ARG A 193 -28.40 -0.08 -0.49
C ARG A 193 -29.38 0.87 0.22
N CYS A 194 -28.90 1.97 0.81
CA CYS A 194 -29.74 2.87 1.63
C CYS A 194 -29.29 4.35 1.62
N GLY A 195 -28.92 4.92 0.48
CA GLY A 195 -28.58 6.35 0.35
C GLY A 195 -27.25 6.80 0.99
N ASN A 196 -26.65 6.00 1.86
CA ASN A 196 -25.35 6.29 2.46
C ASN A 196 -24.20 5.89 1.52
N LEU A 197 -23.38 6.87 1.11
CA LEU A 197 -22.18 6.66 0.30
C LEU A 197 -21.19 5.70 0.98
N GLN A 198 -21.15 5.70 2.32
CA GLN A 198 -20.29 4.82 3.12
C GLN A 198 -20.52 3.34 2.85
N ASP A 199 -21.76 2.91 2.57
CA ASP A 199 -22.03 1.50 2.29
C ASP A 199 -21.56 1.07 0.91
N THR A 200 -21.44 2.01 -0.04
CA THR A 200 -20.88 1.77 -1.38
C THR A 200 -19.35 1.81 -1.38
N LEU A 201 -18.76 2.66 -0.54
CA LEU A 201 -17.31 2.73 -0.39
C LEU A 201 -16.75 1.47 0.30
N LYS A 202 -17.55 0.80 1.13
CA LYS A 202 -17.15 -0.48 1.75
C LYS A 202 -16.93 -1.57 0.71
N GLY A 203 -15.68 -2.02 0.58
CA GLY A 203 -15.28 -3.07 -0.36
C GLY A 203 -14.96 -2.58 -1.76
N THR A 204 -14.86 -1.25 -1.96
CA THR A 204 -14.41 -0.62 -3.21
C THR A 204 -12.96 -0.16 -3.05
N GLY A 205 -12.14 -0.32 -4.09
CA GLY A 205 -10.73 0.07 -4.05
C GLY A 205 -9.91 -0.81 -3.10
N GLU A 206 -10.09 -2.11 -3.18
CA GLU A 206 -9.36 -3.05 -2.34
C GLU A 206 -7.91 -3.25 -2.82
N SER A 207 -7.02 -3.49 -1.87
CA SER A 207 -5.59 -3.79 -2.11
C SER A 207 -5.39 -5.11 -2.87
N ILE A 208 -4.19 -5.30 -3.47
CA ILE A 208 -3.78 -6.61 -4.02
C ILE A 208 -3.87 -7.74 -2.99
N PHE A 209 -3.76 -7.39 -1.72
CA PHE A 209 -3.78 -8.34 -0.60
C PHE A 209 -5.18 -8.76 -0.18
N TYR A 210 -6.24 -8.10 -0.65
CA TYR A 210 -7.60 -8.35 -0.18
C TYR A 210 -8.00 -9.85 -0.17
N PRO A 211 -7.71 -10.67 -1.20
CA PRO A 211 -8.11 -12.07 -1.21
C PRO A 211 -7.39 -12.95 -0.18
N HIS A 212 -6.22 -12.55 0.31
CA HIS A 212 -5.30 -13.44 1.03
C HIS A 212 -4.56 -12.77 2.21
N ARG A 213 -4.94 -11.54 2.61
CA ARG A 213 -4.29 -10.81 3.72
C ARG A 213 -4.31 -11.59 5.03
N ASP A 214 -5.41 -12.28 5.33
CA ASP A 214 -5.58 -13.04 6.56
C ASP A 214 -4.71 -14.32 6.52
N MET A 215 -4.44 -14.86 5.32
CA MET A 215 -3.65 -16.06 5.13
C MET A 215 -2.16 -15.84 5.45
N PHE A 216 -1.62 -14.64 5.23
CA PHE A 216 -0.24 -14.33 5.61
C PHE A 216 -0.03 -14.33 7.13
N ALA A 217 -1.02 -13.85 7.88
CA ALA A 217 -0.97 -13.87 9.35
C ALA A 217 -0.96 -15.32 9.86
N GLU A 218 -1.84 -16.16 9.32
CA GLU A 218 -1.88 -17.59 9.63
C GLU A 218 -0.57 -18.30 9.24
N LEU A 219 0.00 -17.99 8.08
CA LEU A 219 1.28 -18.58 7.64
C LEU A 219 2.42 -18.24 8.61
N ASN A 220 2.52 -16.98 9.05
CA ASN A 220 3.51 -16.52 10.02
C ASN A 220 3.30 -17.17 11.40
N TRP A 221 2.04 -17.32 11.81
CA TRP A 221 1.70 -18.02 13.05
C TRP A 221 2.13 -19.49 12.98
N MET A 222 1.81 -20.19 11.89
CA MET A 222 2.20 -21.59 11.73
C MET A 222 3.72 -21.77 11.70
N ALA A 223 4.45 -20.92 10.99
CA ALA A 223 5.91 -20.95 10.96
C ALA A 223 6.51 -20.76 12.36
N SER A 224 5.89 -19.90 13.17
CA SER A 224 6.28 -19.66 14.57
C SER A 224 6.07 -20.90 15.46
N VAL A 225 4.95 -21.61 15.27
CA VAL A 225 4.66 -22.88 15.97
C VAL A 225 5.64 -23.97 15.55
N ILE A 226 5.88 -24.15 14.25
CA ILE A 226 6.83 -25.17 13.75
C ILE A 226 8.24 -24.89 14.26
N LYS A 227 8.69 -23.63 14.25
CA LYS A 227 10.00 -23.26 14.81
C LYS A 227 10.09 -23.58 16.30
N THR A 228 9.00 -23.34 17.04
CA THR A 228 8.94 -23.67 18.47
C THR A 228 8.99 -25.18 18.67
N GLN A 229 8.22 -25.96 17.91
CA GLN A 229 8.26 -27.42 17.95
C GLN A 229 9.64 -27.98 17.58
N ALA A 230 10.27 -27.46 16.52
CA ALA A 230 11.61 -27.89 16.10
C ALA A 230 12.67 -27.59 17.18
N TYR A 231 12.51 -26.48 17.92
CA TYR A 231 13.36 -26.17 19.05
C TYR A 231 13.13 -27.11 20.24
N ASP A 232 11.88 -27.48 20.50
CA ASP A 232 11.53 -28.45 21.55
C ASP A 232 12.01 -29.86 21.18
N ASP A 233 11.94 -30.25 19.90
CA ASP A 233 12.45 -31.53 19.40
C ASP A 233 13.99 -31.62 19.47
N LEU A 234 14.69 -30.48 19.35
CA LEU A 234 16.14 -30.39 19.62
C LEU A 234 16.46 -30.62 21.11
N ARG A 235 15.50 -30.38 22.01
CA ARG A 235 15.64 -30.51 23.47
C ARG A 235 14.47 -31.30 24.06
N PRO A 236 14.33 -32.59 23.70
CA PRO A 236 13.17 -33.36 24.12
C PRO A 236 13.16 -33.50 25.63
N ALA A 237 11.97 -33.41 26.23
CA ALA A 237 11.81 -33.67 27.64
C ALA A 237 12.15 -35.14 27.94
N LEU A 238 13.06 -35.35 28.89
CA LEU A 238 13.43 -36.68 29.37
C LEU A 238 12.73 -36.94 30.70
N GLN A 239 12.11 -38.11 30.82
CA GLN A 239 11.58 -38.59 32.09
C GLN A 239 12.59 -39.55 32.73
N MET A 240 13.02 -39.23 33.94
CA MET A 240 13.71 -40.17 34.82
C MET A 240 12.67 -40.95 35.63
N PRO A 241 12.73 -42.29 35.68
CA PRO A 241 11.92 -43.05 36.63
C PRO A 241 12.37 -42.73 38.05
N GLY A 242 11.47 -42.23 38.89
CA GLY A 242 11.72 -41.88 40.29
C GLY A 242 10.43 -41.72 41.09
N ASP A 243 10.52 -41.75 42.43
CA ASP A 243 9.37 -41.55 43.31
C ASP A 243 8.75 -40.16 43.13
N LYS A 244 7.41 -40.09 43.17
CA LYS A 244 6.56 -38.91 42.85
C LYS A 244 6.81 -37.66 43.73
N THR A 245 7.83 -37.65 44.57
CA THR A 245 8.16 -36.63 45.58
C THR A 245 9.42 -35.82 45.26
N ALA A 246 10.11 -36.09 44.14
CA ALA A 246 11.31 -35.35 43.76
C ALA A 246 10.99 -33.91 43.31
N LYS A 247 11.77 -32.94 43.84
CA LYS A 247 11.68 -31.52 43.44
C LYS A 247 12.12 -31.35 41.98
N THR A 248 11.43 -30.49 41.24
CA THR A 248 11.78 -30.11 39.86
C THR A 248 13.25 -29.69 39.81
N PRO A 249 14.07 -30.24 38.89
CA PRO A 249 15.46 -29.82 38.74
C PRO A 249 15.54 -28.30 38.50
N LYS A 250 16.40 -27.60 39.24
CA LYS A 250 16.56 -26.14 39.17
C LYS A 250 17.22 -25.66 37.88
N GLU A 251 17.89 -26.53 37.15
CA GLU A 251 18.59 -26.19 35.92
C GLU A 251 18.10 -27.07 34.76
N TYR A 252 17.70 -26.42 33.67
CA TYR A 252 17.57 -27.07 32.38
C TYR A 252 18.95 -27.55 31.94
N ALA A 253 19.08 -28.82 31.59
CA ALA A 253 20.33 -29.34 31.06
C ALA A 253 20.76 -28.48 29.85
N GLY A 254 21.87 -27.75 30.00
CA GLY A 254 22.53 -27.07 28.88
C GLY A 254 23.00 -28.06 27.82
N LEU A 255 23.57 -27.52 26.72
CA LEU A 255 24.16 -28.26 25.59
C LEU A 255 24.67 -29.64 25.99
N SER A 256 24.17 -30.68 25.31
CA SER A 256 24.44 -32.11 25.50
C SER A 256 25.77 -32.38 26.21
N LYS A 257 25.73 -32.35 27.55
CA LYS A 257 26.79 -32.86 28.40
C LYS A 257 26.38 -34.30 28.66
N THR A 258 27.15 -35.23 28.12
CA THR A 258 27.04 -36.65 28.38
C THR A 258 27.04 -36.89 29.90
N THR A 259 25.86 -37.07 30.48
CA THR A 259 25.74 -37.52 31.86
C THR A 259 26.07 -39.00 31.94
N LYS A 260 26.87 -39.38 32.95
CA LYS A 260 27.23 -40.77 33.25
C LYS A 260 25.98 -41.67 33.21
N ALA A 261 26.11 -42.84 32.59
CA ALA A 261 25.03 -43.81 32.44
C ALA A 261 24.34 -44.09 33.79
N VAL A 262 23.09 -43.64 33.92
CA VAL A 262 22.23 -43.97 35.05
C VAL A 262 21.71 -45.40 34.85
N LYS A 263 21.56 -46.15 35.95
CA LYS A 263 21.20 -47.58 35.94
C LYS A 263 19.80 -47.85 35.39
N ASP A 264 18.93 -46.84 35.42
CA ASP A 264 17.56 -46.90 34.91
C ASP A 264 17.43 -46.13 33.58
N PRO A 265 16.67 -46.67 32.61
CA PRO A 265 16.54 -46.04 31.29
C PRO A 265 15.81 -44.69 31.41
N LEU A 266 16.43 -43.65 30.86
CA LEU A 266 15.75 -42.38 30.57
C LEU A 266 14.70 -42.62 29.48
N ILE A 267 13.44 -42.31 29.77
CA ILE A 267 12.36 -42.46 28.80
C ILE A 267 12.14 -41.09 28.15
N LEU A 268 12.23 -41.04 26.81
CA LEU A 268 11.83 -39.86 26.05
C LEU A 268 10.32 -39.66 26.20
N VAL A 269 9.90 -38.47 26.62
CA VAL A 269 8.47 -38.13 26.58
C VAL A 269 8.08 -37.98 25.12
N PRO A 270 7.11 -38.76 24.60
CA PRO A 270 6.71 -38.67 23.21
C PRO A 270 6.12 -37.27 22.95
N THR A 271 6.77 -36.51 22.07
CA THR A 271 6.21 -35.25 21.57
C THR A 271 5.05 -35.53 20.62
N ARG A 272 4.06 -34.63 20.61
CA ARG A 272 2.87 -34.78 19.75
C ARG A 272 3.28 -34.55 18.29
N GLY A 273 3.02 -35.53 17.43
CA GLY A 273 3.30 -35.45 15.99
C GLY A 273 2.30 -34.59 15.21
N MET A 274 2.19 -33.29 15.50
CA MET A 274 1.32 -32.36 14.74
C MET A 274 1.96 -31.88 13.42
N THR A 275 3.26 -32.14 13.23
CA THR A 275 4.05 -31.58 12.13
C THR A 275 3.50 -31.93 10.75
N ARG A 276 3.05 -33.17 10.52
CA ARG A 276 2.54 -33.58 9.19
C ARG A 276 1.25 -32.87 8.80
N SER A 277 0.27 -32.82 9.71
CA SER A 277 -1.00 -32.11 9.46
C SER A 277 -0.78 -30.62 9.24
N MET A 278 0.18 -30.04 9.97
CA MET A 278 0.54 -28.63 9.86
C MET A 278 1.22 -28.30 8.53
N LEU A 279 2.13 -29.17 8.06
CA LEU A 279 2.77 -29.03 6.75
C LEU A 279 1.76 -29.13 5.60
N GLU A 280 0.80 -30.06 5.68
CA GLU A 280 -0.27 -30.16 4.67
C GLU A 280 -1.15 -28.90 4.66
N PHE A 281 -1.49 -28.36 5.83
CA PHE A 281 -2.28 -27.14 5.92
C PHE A 281 -1.51 -25.91 5.40
N MET A 282 -0.21 -25.80 5.70
CA MET A 282 0.67 -24.79 5.07
C MET A 282 0.65 -24.89 3.55
N ARG A 283 0.75 -26.11 2.99
CA ARG A 283 0.69 -26.33 1.54
C ARG A 283 -0.63 -25.88 0.92
N ILE A 284 -1.75 -26.11 1.61
CA ILE A 284 -3.07 -25.63 1.18
C ILE A 284 -3.10 -24.10 1.15
N ILE A 285 -2.62 -23.45 2.22
CA ILE A 285 -2.56 -21.98 2.30
C ILE A 285 -1.66 -21.40 1.21
N GLU A 286 -0.46 -21.93 1.02
CA GLU A 286 0.45 -21.51 -0.05
C GLU A 286 -0.17 -21.68 -1.43
N SER A 287 -0.89 -22.79 -1.67
CA SER A 287 -1.60 -22.99 -2.94
C SER A 287 -2.68 -21.94 -3.17
N ILE A 288 -3.41 -21.52 -2.12
CA ILE A 288 -4.43 -20.48 -2.25
C ILE A 288 -3.79 -19.10 -2.47
N ILE A 289 -2.70 -18.79 -1.77
CA ILE A 289 -1.91 -17.56 -1.97
C ILE A 289 -1.40 -17.51 -3.42
N GLN A 290 -0.85 -18.60 -3.96
CA GLN A 290 -0.37 -18.65 -5.34
C GLN A 290 -1.49 -18.50 -6.38
N ARG A 291 -2.69 -19.03 -6.10
CA ARG A 291 -3.86 -18.88 -7.00
C ARG A 291 -4.46 -17.48 -6.99
N SER A 292 -4.28 -16.75 -5.89
CA SER A 292 -4.85 -15.41 -5.70
C SER A 292 -3.83 -14.27 -5.84
N GLY A 293 -2.55 -14.59 -5.98
CA GLY A 293 -1.43 -13.66 -6.12
C GLY A 293 -0.56 -13.99 -7.34
N LEU A 294 0.73 -13.65 -7.26
CA LEU A 294 1.72 -14.03 -8.28
C LEU A 294 2.10 -15.50 -8.11
N SER A 295 2.16 -16.22 -9.23
CA SER A 295 2.60 -17.60 -9.27
C SER A 295 4.11 -17.71 -8.95
N THR A 296 4.57 -18.89 -8.54
CA THR A 296 6.01 -19.17 -8.34
C THR A 296 6.83 -19.01 -9.64
N ILE A 297 6.19 -19.15 -10.81
CA ILE A 297 6.79 -18.89 -12.12
C ILE A 297 7.13 -17.41 -12.28
N ASP A 298 6.20 -16.52 -11.93
CA ASP A 298 6.48 -15.08 -11.90
C ASP A 298 7.57 -14.73 -10.89
N GLN A 299 7.86 -15.64 -9.97
CA GLN A 299 8.93 -15.50 -9.00
C GLN A 299 10.30 -16.02 -9.48
N GLY A 300 10.36 -16.67 -10.63
CA GLY A 300 11.59 -17.24 -11.19
C GLY A 300 12.01 -18.57 -10.54
N VAL A 301 11.15 -19.16 -9.72
CA VAL A 301 11.43 -20.44 -9.02
C VAL A 301 10.49 -21.50 -9.58
N LEU A 302 11.02 -22.36 -10.44
CA LEU A 302 10.28 -23.47 -11.04
C LEU A 302 10.92 -24.79 -10.60
N ASP A 303 10.20 -25.54 -9.76
CA ASP A 303 10.65 -26.87 -9.32
C ASP A 303 10.27 -27.99 -10.31
N PHE A 304 9.42 -27.72 -11.30
CA PHE A 304 8.94 -28.71 -12.28
C PHE A 304 8.43 -28.07 -13.58
N PRO A 305 8.50 -28.78 -14.73
CA PRO A 305 7.96 -28.29 -16.00
C PRO A 305 6.43 -28.25 -15.97
N LEU A 306 5.85 -27.08 -16.29
CA LEU A 306 4.40 -26.87 -16.35
C LEU A 306 3.86 -26.97 -17.77
N ALA A 307 2.64 -27.48 -17.91
CA ALA A 307 1.93 -27.49 -19.19
C ALA A 307 1.57 -26.05 -19.62
N ALA A 308 1.61 -25.78 -20.93
CA ALA A 308 1.32 -24.45 -21.51
C ALA A 308 -0.05 -23.88 -21.06
N VAL A 309 -1.06 -24.74 -20.86
CA VAL A 309 -2.39 -24.35 -20.36
C VAL A 309 -2.34 -23.81 -18.92
N ALA A 310 -1.47 -24.36 -18.07
CA ALA A 310 -1.30 -23.87 -16.70
C ALA A 310 -0.59 -22.51 -16.68
N LEU A 311 0.42 -22.32 -17.55
CA LEU A 311 1.09 -21.02 -17.75
C LEU A 311 0.10 -19.93 -18.19
N ALA A 312 -0.74 -20.22 -19.18
CA ALA A 312 -1.75 -19.28 -19.66
C ALA A 312 -2.75 -18.87 -18.56
N LYS A 313 -3.20 -19.82 -17.74
CA LYS A 313 -4.08 -19.52 -16.59
C LYS A 313 -3.39 -18.64 -15.55
N MET A 314 -2.11 -18.86 -15.28
CA MET A 314 -1.35 -18.04 -14.32
C MET A 314 -1.12 -16.62 -14.84
N MET A 315 -0.85 -16.45 -16.14
CA MET A 315 -0.77 -15.12 -16.76
C MET A 315 -2.11 -14.36 -16.69
N ALA A 316 -3.22 -15.04 -16.96
CA ALA A 316 -4.55 -14.42 -16.84
C ALA A 316 -4.88 -13.96 -15.40
N VAL A 317 -4.42 -14.71 -14.38
CA VAL A 317 -4.57 -14.30 -12.97
C VAL A 317 -3.74 -13.04 -12.68
N LYS A 318 -2.51 -12.98 -13.17
CA LYS A 318 -1.67 -11.77 -13.05
C LYS A 318 -2.34 -10.56 -13.71
N GLU A 319 -2.87 -10.73 -14.92
CA GLU A 319 -3.60 -9.67 -15.62
C GLU A 319 -4.83 -9.20 -14.84
N SER A 320 -5.56 -10.11 -14.19
CA SER A 320 -6.71 -9.75 -13.34
C SER A 320 -6.33 -8.85 -12.15
N LEU A 321 -5.07 -8.90 -11.69
CA LEU A 321 -4.55 -8.03 -10.65
C LEU A 321 -4.00 -6.73 -11.24
N THR A 322 -3.36 -6.75 -12.39
CA THR A 322 -2.68 -5.55 -12.92
C THR A 322 -3.60 -4.65 -13.72
N LEU A 323 -4.51 -5.20 -14.53
CA LEU A 323 -5.39 -4.44 -15.43
C LEU A 323 -6.31 -3.45 -14.71
N PRO A 324 -7.02 -3.81 -13.62
CA PRO A 324 -7.86 -2.85 -12.90
C PRO A 324 -7.06 -1.63 -12.38
N ARG A 325 -5.79 -1.85 -12.03
CA ARG A 325 -4.90 -0.80 -11.50
C ARG A 325 -4.41 0.12 -12.61
N LEU A 326 -4.06 -0.44 -13.75
CA LEU A 326 -3.73 0.34 -14.96
C LEU A 326 -4.94 1.13 -15.45
N GLN A 327 -6.16 0.58 -15.37
CA GLN A 327 -7.38 1.31 -15.68
C GLN A 327 -7.59 2.49 -14.73
N ALA A 328 -7.51 2.26 -13.41
CA ALA A 328 -7.67 3.33 -12.43
C ALA A 328 -6.61 4.43 -12.57
N MET A 329 -5.37 4.04 -12.94
CA MET A 329 -4.30 4.98 -13.24
C MET A 329 -4.59 5.78 -14.51
N SER A 330 -4.99 5.13 -15.61
CA SER A 330 -5.40 5.80 -16.85
C SER A 330 -6.50 6.84 -16.60
N GLU A 331 -7.53 6.46 -15.83
CA GLU A 331 -8.60 7.38 -15.45
C GLU A 331 -8.13 8.55 -14.57
N LEU A 332 -7.14 8.34 -13.69
CA LEU A 332 -6.55 9.42 -12.90
C LEU A 332 -5.87 10.44 -13.82
N TYR A 333 -5.04 9.98 -14.76
CA TYR A 333 -4.34 10.87 -15.69
C TYR A 333 -5.31 11.60 -16.63
N GLN A 334 -6.39 10.95 -17.07
CA GLN A 334 -7.44 11.63 -17.84
C GLN A 334 -8.10 12.77 -17.03
N LEU A 335 -8.37 12.54 -15.75
CA LEU A 335 -8.90 13.59 -14.87
C LEU A 335 -7.89 14.70 -14.61
N ARG A 336 -6.59 14.36 -14.49
CA ARG A 336 -5.51 15.35 -14.38
C ARG A 336 -5.48 16.24 -15.61
N THR A 337 -5.46 15.65 -16.81
CA THR A 337 -5.48 16.41 -18.07
C THR A 337 -6.71 17.32 -18.15
N LYS A 338 -7.88 16.85 -17.67
CA LYS A 338 -9.07 17.71 -17.59
C LYS A 338 -8.88 18.88 -16.62
N MET A 339 -8.28 18.66 -15.45
CA MET A 339 -7.96 19.74 -14.51
C MET A 339 -6.98 20.75 -15.10
N ILE A 340 -5.96 20.30 -15.86
CA ILE A 340 -5.04 21.20 -16.57
C ILE A 340 -5.83 22.14 -17.50
N ILE A 341 -6.77 21.59 -18.28
CA ILE A 341 -7.62 22.38 -19.19
C ILE A 341 -8.52 23.35 -18.42
N ASP A 342 -9.11 22.91 -17.31
CA ASP A 342 -10.05 23.71 -16.51
C ASP A 342 -9.33 24.83 -15.71
N GLN A 343 -8.02 24.70 -15.44
CA GLN A 343 -7.22 25.66 -14.66
C GLN A 343 -6.36 26.61 -15.52
N ALA A 344 -6.16 26.31 -16.80
CA ALA A 344 -5.46 27.16 -17.77
C ALA A 344 -6.32 28.36 -18.19
#